data_AF-A0A9W7TNK3-F1
#
_entry.id   AF-A0A9W7TNK3-F1
#
_cell.length_a   1.000
_cell.length_b   1.000
_cell.length_c   1.000
_cell.angle_alpha   90.00
_cell.angle_beta   90.00
_cell.angle_gamma   90.00
#
_symmetry.space_group_name_H-M   'P 1'
#
loop_
_entity.id
_entity.type
_entity.pdbx_description
1 polymer ?
#
loop_
_entity_poly.entity_id
_entity_poly.type
_entity_poly.pdbx_seq_one_letter_code
_entity_poly.pdbx_strand_id
1 'polypeptide(L)'
;TTASNSKELVVFFSLRVTNIVFSEDLFNKNSSEYRSLENRFIELLLPYLQSNLTGFKQFEILNFRNGSVVVNSKVKFGKSVPYNVTQAVQCVLEEFCDAAARRLDIKIDSHSLDIEPADEADPCKFLACNEFSKCTVNLWTKEAQCLCDPGYMTLDGSPCQSLCVVQTDFCLNGGECEIVPGHGAACREREQTTIPGLTS
;
A
#
# COMPACT_ATOMS: atom_id res chain seq x y z
N THR A 1 10.47 33.99 -18.70
CA THR A 1 9.01 33.78 -18.60
C THR A 1 8.69 32.73 -19.64
N THR A 2 8.26 31.50 -19.37
CA THR A 2 7.36 30.93 -18.36
C THR A 2 7.74 29.45 -18.17
N ALA A 3 8.01 29.01 -16.95
CA ALA A 3 8.02 27.58 -16.64
C ALA A 3 6.56 27.12 -16.61
N SER A 4 6.13 26.36 -17.62
CA SER A 4 4.76 25.84 -17.67
C SER A 4 4.59 24.77 -16.57
N ASN A 5 4.16 25.19 -15.39
CA ASN A 5 3.66 24.27 -14.36
C ASN A 5 2.26 23.80 -14.79
N SER A 6 2.22 22.99 -15.85
CA SER A 6 1.00 22.36 -16.34
C SER A 6 0.85 21.04 -15.60
N LYS A 7 0.06 21.07 -14.52
CA LYS A 7 -0.26 19.92 -13.66
C LYS A 7 -0.89 18.82 -14.52
N GLU A 8 -0.30 17.62 -14.49
CA GLU A 8 -0.92 16.44 -15.09
C GLU A 8 -2.21 16.11 -14.32
N LEU A 9 -3.24 15.64 -15.03
CA LEU A 9 -4.46 15.16 -14.39
C LEU A 9 -4.22 13.75 -13.87
N VAL A 10 -4.55 13.51 -12.61
CA VAL A 10 -4.36 12.22 -11.94
C VAL A 10 -5.68 11.81 -11.31
N VAL A 11 -6.06 10.57 -11.53
CA VAL A 11 -7.25 9.95 -10.94
C VAL A 11 -6.80 8.72 -10.17
N PHE A 12 -7.24 8.63 -8.92
CA PHE A 12 -7.05 7.48 -8.06
C PHE A 12 -8.27 6.59 -8.13
N PHE A 13 -8.07 5.28 -8.08
CA PHE A 13 -9.19 4.35 -7.94
C PHE A 13 -8.82 3.09 -7.16
N SER A 14 -9.84 2.47 -6.56
CA SER A 14 -9.74 1.17 -5.90
C SER A 14 -10.62 0.12 -6.58
N LEU A 15 -10.15 -1.12 -6.59
CA LEU A 15 -10.91 -2.32 -6.97
C LEU A 15 -10.75 -3.38 -5.88
N ARG A 16 -11.83 -4.03 -5.45
CA ARG A 16 -11.76 -5.19 -4.54
C ARG A 16 -11.83 -6.50 -5.30
N VAL A 17 -10.92 -7.39 -4.95
CA VAL A 17 -10.88 -8.78 -5.41
C VAL A 17 -11.41 -9.68 -4.31
N THR A 18 -12.27 -10.63 -4.67
CA THR A 18 -12.97 -11.50 -3.71
C THR A 18 -12.43 -12.93 -3.68
N ASN A 19 -11.70 -13.36 -4.70
CA ASN A 19 -11.13 -14.72 -4.80
C ASN A 19 -9.62 -14.80 -4.49
N ILE A 20 -9.07 -13.74 -3.88
CA ILE A 20 -7.69 -13.69 -3.40
C ILE A 20 -7.74 -13.32 -1.92
N VAL A 21 -6.97 -14.03 -1.11
CA VAL A 21 -6.86 -13.78 0.33
C VAL A 21 -5.68 -12.85 0.57
N PHE A 22 -5.88 -11.83 1.40
CA PHE A 22 -4.82 -10.92 1.78
C PHE A 22 -3.76 -11.63 2.63
N SER A 23 -2.49 -11.43 2.30
CA SER A 23 -1.34 -11.84 3.10
C SER A 23 -0.51 -10.61 3.51
N GLU A 24 0.30 -10.73 4.56
CA GLU A 24 1.21 -9.65 4.96
C GLU A 24 2.28 -9.34 3.92
N ASP A 25 2.64 -10.32 3.09
CA ASP A 25 3.60 -10.14 1.99
C ASP A 25 3.08 -9.13 0.95
N LEU A 26 1.76 -8.93 0.84
CA LEU A 26 1.14 -7.90 0.00
C LEU A 26 1.33 -6.47 0.51
N PHE A 27 1.86 -6.25 1.73
CA PHE A 27 2.35 -4.93 2.15
C PHE A 27 3.77 -4.65 1.65
N ASN A 28 4.52 -5.68 1.26
CA ASN A 28 5.92 -5.55 0.88
C ASN A 28 6.08 -5.59 -0.65
N LYS A 29 6.40 -4.46 -1.27
CA LYS A 29 6.63 -4.35 -2.73
C LYS A 29 7.77 -5.23 -3.25
N ASN A 30 8.66 -5.68 -2.36
CA ASN A 30 9.76 -6.57 -2.70
C ASN A 30 9.40 -8.05 -2.56
N SER A 31 8.25 -8.39 -1.99
CA SER A 31 7.81 -9.78 -1.92
C SER A 31 7.48 -10.32 -3.31
N SER A 32 7.65 -11.63 -3.48
CA SER A 32 7.28 -12.31 -4.71
C SER A 32 5.76 -12.28 -4.93
N GLU A 33 4.98 -12.35 -3.85
CA GLU A 33 3.53 -12.31 -3.90
C GLU A 33 3.00 -10.96 -4.39
N TYR A 34 3.52 -9.85 -3.84
CA TYR A 34 3.18 -8.50 -4.28
C TYR A 34 3.48 -8.33 -5.77
N ARG A 35 4.70 -8.66 -6.20
CA ARG A 35 5.15 -8.46 -7.59
C ARG A 35 4.35 -9.30 -8.57
N SER A 36 4.05 -10.55 -8.21
CA SER A 36 3.23 -11.44 -9.03
C SER A 36 1.82 -10.89 -9.20
N LEU A 37 1.21 -10.42 -8.10
CA LEU A 37 -0.13 -9.85 -8.13
C LEU A 37 -0.18 -8.52 -8.89
N GLU A 38 0.81 -7.65 -8.67
CA GLU A 38 0.96 -6.37 -9.38
C GLU A 38 1.09 -6.58 -10.89
N ASN A 39 1.99 -7.46 -11.32
CA ASN A 39 2.16 -7.78 -12.75
C ASN A 39 0.86 -8.31 -13.36
N ARG A 40 0.15 -9.20 -12.65
CA ARG A 40 -1.14 -9.72 -13.10
C ARG A 40 -2.17 -8.60 -13.29
N PHE A 41 -2.25 -7.63 -12.37
CA PHE A 41 -3.15 -6.49 -12.53
C PHE A 41 -2.74 -5.55 -13.65
N ILE A 42 -1.44 -5.32 -13.83
CA ILE A 42 -0.91 -4.50 -14.94
C ILE A 42 -1.26 -5.14 -16.28
N GLU A 43 -1.01 -6.44 -16.46
CA GLU A 43 -1.32 -7.16 -17.69
C GLU A 43 -2.82 -7.09 -18.05
N LEU A 44 -3.68 -7.06 -17.03
CA LEU A 44 -5.12 -7.03 -17.21
C LEU A 44 -5.67 -5.62 -17.47
N LEU A 45 -5.29 -4.65 -16.65
CA LEU A 45 -5.87 -3.30 -16.67
C LEU A 45 -5.17 -2.39 -17.67
N LEU A 46 -3.85 -2.47 -17.82
CA LEU A 46 -3.09 -1.53 -18.64
C LEU A 46 -3.58 -1.50 -20.09
N PRO A 47 -3.77 -2.64 -20.80
CA PRO A 47 -4.24 -2.60 -22.18
C PRO A 47 -5.66 -2.03 -22.28
N TYR A 48 -6.53 -2.36 -21.32
CA TYR A 48 -7.92 -1.91 -21.31
C TYR A 48 -8.04 -0.40 -21.08
N LEU A 49 -7.26 0.13 -20.13
CA LEU A 49 -7.20 1.57 -19.85
C LEU A 49 -6.60 2.32 -21.04
N GLN A 50 -5.52 1.81 -21.63
CA GLN A 50 -4.87 2.43 -22.79
C GLN A 50 -5.79 2.51 -24.01
N SER A 51 -6.59 1.46 -24.28
CA SER A 51 -7.48 1.44 -25.44
C SER A 51 -8.74 2.28 -25.26
N ASN A 52 -9.24 2.41 -24.02
CA ASN A 52 -10.55 3.02 -23.77
C ASN A 52 -10.48 4.44 -23.18
N LEU A 53 -9.32 4.87 -22.67
CA LEU A 53 -9.15 6.21 -22.09
C LEU A 53 -8.33 7.13 -23.01
N THR A 54 -9.01 8.11 -23.61
CA THR A 54 -8.37 9.17 -24.39
C THR A 54 -7.39 9.96 -23.52
N GLY A 55 -6.16 10.16 -24.01
CA GLY A 55 -5.15 10.93 -23.30
C GLY A 55 -4.51 10.19 -22.12
N PHE A 56 -4.72 8.87 -22.00
CA PHE A 56 -3.98 8.02 -21.08
C PHE A 56 -2.47 8.23 -21.23
N LYS A 57 -1.76 8.36 -20.11
CA LYS A 57 -0.30 8.51 -20.09
C LYS A 57 0.38 7.42 -19.27
N GLN A 58 -0.13 7.14 -18.07
CA GLN A 58 0.49 6.21 -17.14
C GLN A 58 -0.56 5.53 -16.28
N PHE A 59 -0.31 4.28 -15.94
CA PHE A 59 -1.03 3.52 -14.92
C PHE A 59 -0.02 2.99 -13.91
N GLU A 60 -0.40 2.96 -12.63
CA GLU A 60 0.44 2.44 -11.56
C GLU A 60 -0.43 1.81 -10.47
N ILE A 61 -0.04 0.62 -10.02
CA ILE A 61 -0.54 0.02 -8.79
C ILE A 61 0.20 0.66 -7.62
N LEU A 62 -0.56 1.26 -6.70
CA LEU A 62 0.02 1.96 -5.55
C LEU A 62 0.38 0.99 -4.43
N ASN A 63 -0.56 0.10 -4.08
CA ASN A 63 -0.44 -0.90 -3.03
C ASN A 63 -1.67 -1.82 -3.01
N PHE A 64 -1.58 -2.87 -2.18
CA PHE A 64 -2.70 -3.72 -1.80
C PHE A 64 -3.06 -3.45 -0.34
N ARG A 65 -4.36 -3.35 -0.03
CA ARG A 65 -4.87 -3.20 1.35
C ARG A 65 -5.79 -4.36 1.75
N ASN A 66 -5.86 -4.59 3.06
CA ASN A 66 -6.69 -5.62 3.64
C ASN A 66 -8.19 -5.35 3.41
N GLY A 67 -8.95 -6.42 3.14
CA GLY A 67 -10.35 -6.40 2.74
C GLY A 67 -10.63 -7.36 1.58
N SER A 68 -10.37 -8.66 1.76
CA SER A 68 -10.14 -9.65 0.68
C SER A 68 -8.83 -9.38 -0.04
N VAL A 69 -8.77 -8.51 -1.05
CA VAL A 69 -7.59 -7.72 -1.46
C VAL A 69 -8.14 -6.49 -2.17
N VAL A 70 -7.86 -5.28 -1.69
CA VAL A 70 -8.23 -4.07 -2.43
C VAL A 70 -6.99 -3.48 -3.08
N VAL A 71 -7.08 -3.26 -4.38
CA VAL A 71 -6.01 -2.78 -5.25
C VAL A 71 -6.15 -1.27 -5.40
N ASN A 72 -5.29 -0.51 -4.75
CA ASN A 72 -5.24 0.94 -4.88
C ASN A 72 -4.39 1.30 -6.10
N SER A 73 -4.91 2.11 -7.01
CA SER A 73 -4.27 2.42 -8.29
C SER A 73 -4.33 3.92 -8.60
N LYS A 74 -3.45 4.38 -9.48
CA LYS A 74 -3.54 5.71 -10.08
C LYS A 74 -3.37 5.66 -11.59
N VAL A 75 -4.09 6.54 -12.28
CA VAL A 75 -3.94 6.79 -13.72
C VAL A 75 -3.60 8.25 -13.91
N LYS A 76 -2.61 8.51 -14.77
CA LYS A 76 -2.23 9.86 -15.19
C LYS A 76 -2.62 10.08 -16.63
N PHE A 77 -3.02 11.31 -16.91
CA PHE A 77 -3.46 11.76 -18.21
C PHE A 77 -2.61 12.91 -18.74
N GLY A 78 -2.57 13.04 -20.07
CA GLY A 78 -1.93 14.16 -20.75
C GLY A 78 -2.62 15.50 -20.46
N LYS A 79 -1.96 16.60 -20.85
CA LYS A 79 -2.41 17.97 -20.53
C LYS A 79 -3.69 18.42 -21.27
N SER A 80 -4.10 17.68 -22.30
CA SER A 80 -5.14 18.08 -23.27
C SER A 80 -6.37 17.18 -23.25
N VAL A 81 -6.64 16.48 -22.15
CA VAL A 81 -7.81 15.61 -22.06
C VAL A 81 -9.07 16.45 -21.84
N PRO A 82 -10.15 16.25 -22.60
CA PRO A 82 -11.41 16.96 -22.39
C PRO A 82 -12.07 16.60 -21.04
N TYR A 83 -13.06 17.41 -20.67
CA TYR A 83 -13.88 17.40 -19.45
C TYR A 83 -14.37 16.02 -18.97
N ASN A 84 -14.53 15.89 -17.64
CA ASN A 84 -15.03 14.74 -16.88
C ASN A 84 -14.19 13.45 -16.93
N VAL A 85 -12.86 13.56 -16.85
CA VAL A 85 -11.93 12.42 -16.81
C VAL A 85 -12.30 11.40 -15.72
N THR A 86 -12.69 11.85 -14.53
CA THR A 86 -13.13 10.98 -13.43
C THR A 86 -14.32 10.09 -13.84
N GLN A 87 -15.30 10.67 -14.54
CA GLN A 87 -16.48 9.93 -15.02
C GLN A 87 -16.12 8.96 -16.15
N ALA A 88 -15.21 9.34 -17.05
CA ALA A 88 -14.71 8.44 -18.08
C ALA A 88 -13.98 7.22 -17.48
N VAL A 89 -13.15 7.45 -16.46
CA VAL A 89 -12.50 6.36 -15.70
C VAL A 89 -13.55 5.46 -15.05
N GLN A 90 -14.59 6.05 -14.47
CA GLN A 90 -15.69 5.29 -13.88
C GLN A 90 -16.38 4.38 -14.90
N CYS A 91 -16.86 4.92 -16.02
CA CYS A 91 -17.55 4.11 -17.04
C CYS A 91 -16.65 2.97 -17.56
N VAL A 92 -15.37 3.27 -17.85
CA VAL A 92 -14.42 2.27 -18.35
C VAL A 92 -14.17 1.17 -17.32
N LEU A 93 -14.01 1.51 -16.04
CA LEU A 93 -13.78 0.52 -15.00
C LEU A 93 -15.03 -0.33 -14.69
N GLU A 94 -16.22 0.25 -14.76
CA GLU A 94 -17.48 -0.49 -14.65
C GLU A 94 -17.61 -1.53 -15.77
N GLU A 95 -17.38 -1.14 -17.03
CA GLU A 95 -17.36 -2.05 -18.17
C GLU A 95 -16.28 -3.14 -18.03
N PHE A 96 -15.10 -2.77 -17.54
CA PHE A 96 -14.03 -3.72 -17.26
C PHE A 96 -14.47 -4.77 -16.23
N CYS A 97 -15.11 -4.36 -15.13
CA CYS A 97 -15.57 -5.29 -14.09
C CYS A 97 -16.59 -6.30 -14.65
N ASP A 98 -17.51 -5.83 -15.49
CA ASP A 98 -18.51 -6.68 -16.15
C ASP A 98 -17.89 -7.68 -17.14
N ALA A 99 -16.87 -7.23 -17.90
CA ALA A 99 -16.14 -8.09 -18.81
C ALA A 99 -15.22 -9.10 -18.08
N ALA A 100 -14.55 -8.64 -17.02
CA ALA A 100 -13.64 -9.40 -16.17
C ALA A 100 -14.34 -10.58 -15.49
N ALA A 101 -15.54 -10.34 -14.96
CA ALA A 101 -16.37 -11.37 -14.32
C ALA A 101 -16.64 -12.59 -15.21
N ARG A 102 -16.49 -12.45 -16.55
CA ARG A 102 -16.75 -13.51 -17.53
C ARG A 102 -15.50 -14.20 -18.07
N ARG A 103 -14.30 -13.64 -17.87
CA ARG A 103 -13.10 -14.02 -18.64
C ARG A 103 -11.82 -14.18 -17.83
N LEU A 104 -11.78 -13.69 -16.59
CA LEU A 104 -10.54 -13.63 -15.82
C LEU A 104 -10.59 -14.57 -14.60
N ASP A 105 -9.44 -15.16 -14.28
CA ASP A 105 -9.22 -15.93 -13.03
C ASP A 105 -9.20 -15.01 -11.77
N ILE A 106 -9.69 -13.78 -11.88
CA ILE A 106 -9.82 -12.79 -10.80
C ILE A 106 -11.29 -12.36 -10.72
N LYS A 107 -11.91 -12.54 -9.56
CA LYS A 107 -13.28 -12.11 -9.27
C LYS A 107 -13.26 -10.73 -8.64
N ILE A 108 -13.62 -9.72 -9.43
CA ILE A 108 -13.71 -8.33 -8.99
C ILE A 108 -15.12 -8.06 -8.49
N ASP A 109 -15.24 -7.40 -7.34
CA ASP A 109 -16.49 -6.86 -6.84
C ASP A 109 -16.78 -5.53 -7.56
N SER A 110 -17.68 -5.54 -8.53
CA SER A 110 -18.02 -4.35 -9.33
C SER A 110 -18.62 -3.21 -8.49
N HIS A 111 -19.17 -3.51 -7.31
CA HIS A 111 -19.72 -2.50 -6.40
C HIS A 111 -18.65 -1.88 -5.47
N SER A 112 -17.41 -2.37 -5.53
CA SER A 112 -16.30 -1.87 -4.73
C SER A 112 -15.50 -0.74 -5.37
N LEU A 113 -15.90 -0.33 -6.57
CA LEU A 113 -15.27 0.76 -7.31
C LEU A 113 -15.36 2.07 -6.53
N ASP A 114 -14.21 2.68 -6.33
CA ASP A 114 -14.05 3.91 -5.56
C ASP A 114 -13.03 4.78 -6.28
N ILE A 115 -13.44 5.95 -6.76
CA ILE A 115 -12.71 6.75 -7.74
C ILE A 115 -12.70 8.20 -7.26
N GLU A 116 -11.51 8.80 -7.17
CA GLU A 116 -11.35 10.19 -6.71
C GLU A 116 -10.30 10.92 -7.59
N PRO A 117 -10.56 12.18 -7.97
CA PRO A 117 -9.56 12.99 -8.65
C PRO A 117 -8.49 13.44 -7.63
N ALA A 118 -7.26 13.66 -8.08
CA ALA A 118 -6.13 13.89 -7.18
C ALA A 118 -6.19 15.18 -6.34
N ASP A 119 -7.00 16.15 -6.72
CA ASP A 119 -7.25 17.38 -5.98
C ASP A 119 -8.27 17.22 -4.85
N GLU A 120 -9.12 16.19 -4.91
CA GLU A 120 -10.14 15.89 -3.88
C GLU A 120 -9.80 14.62 -3.09
N ALA A 121 -8.90 13.78 -3.61
CA ALA A 121 -8.58 12.48 -3.02
C ALA A 121 -7.93 12.60 -1.64
N ASP A 122 -8.42 11.83 -0.67
CA ASP A 122 -7.75 11.66 0.62
C ASP A 122 -6.44 10.87 0.43
N PRO A 123 -5.26 11.48 0.69
CA PRO A 123 -3.98 10.80 0.51
C PRO A 123 -3.85 9.50 1.32
N CYS A 124 -4.48 9.43 2.50
CA CYS A 124 -4.42 8.24 3.35
C CYS A 124 -5.35 7.11 2.89
N LYS A 125 -6.36 7.42 2.07
CA LYS A 125 -7.32 6.43 1.57
C LYS A 125 -6.68 5.46 0.56
N PHE A 126 -5.73 5.96 -0.25
CA PHE A 126 -5.03 5.20 -1.27
C PHE A 126 -3.64 4.71 -0.84
N LEU A 127 -3.29 4.86 0.45
CA LEU A 127 -2.07 4.32 1.05
C LEU A 127 -2.40 3.12 1.96
N ALA A 128 -1.60 2.07 1.90
CA ALA A 128 -1.72 0.91 2.79
C ALA A 128 -0.58 0.92 3.81
N CYS A 129 -0.93 1.13 5.08
CA CYS A 129 -0.04 0.99 6.23
C CYS A 129 -0.32 -0.36 6.91
N ASN A 130 0.73 -1.08 7.31
CA ASN A 130 0.57 -2.33 8.05
C ASN A 130 0.15 -2.07 9.51
N GLU A 131 -0.15 -3.12 10.25
CA GLU A 131 -0.69 -3.02 11.62
C GLU A 131 0.20 -2.27 12.62
N PHE A 132 1.51 -2.18 12.35
CA PHE A 132 2.50 -1.49 13.18
C PHE A 132 2.76 -0.04 12.75
N SER A 133 1.84 0.55 11.98
CA SER A 133 1.98 1.90 11.47
C SER A 133 0.66 2.62 11.27
N LYS A 134 0.73 3.94 11.25
CA LYS A 134 -0.43 4.81 11.05
C LYS A 134 -0.19 5.74 9.87
N CYS A 135 -1.21 5.91 9.05
CA CYS A 135 -1.15 6.90 7.98
C CYS A 135 -1.17 8.31 8.56
N THR A 136 -0.24 9.14 8.11
CA THR A 136 -0.16 10.56 8.46
C THR A 136 0.03 11.37 7.19
N VAL A 137 -0.59 12.54 7.12
CA VAL A 137 -0.44 13.45 5.98
C VAL A 137 0.54 14.56 6.33
N ASN A 138 1.57 14.74 5.50
CA ASN A 138 2.52 15.83 5.66
C ASN A 138 1.82 17.17 5.39
N LEU A 139 1.87 18.09 6.35
CA LEU A 139 1.15 19.37 6.24
C LEU A 139 1.67 20.27 5.13
N TRP A 140 2.95 20.15 4.76
CA TRP A 140 3.60 20.93 3.71
C TRP A 140 3.46 20.31 2.33
N THR A 141 3.81 19.03 2.16
CA THR A 141 3.76 18.38 0.84
C THR A 141 2.35 17.89 0.48
N LYS A 142 1.45 17.76 1.47
CA LYS A 142 0.13 17.12 1.34
C LYS A 142 0.20 15.63 0.96
N GLU A 143 1.36 15.01 1.07
CA GLU A 143 1.54 13.59 0.78
C GLU A 143 1.32 12.75 2.04
N ALA A 144 0.70 11.57 1.87
CA ALA A 144 0.55 10.58 2.93
C ALA A 144 1.82 9.73 3.08
N GLN A 145 2.12 9.37 4.32
CA GLN A 145 3.19 8.44 4.68
C GLN A 145 2.75 7.54 5.83
N CYS A 146 3.29 6.32 5.88
CA CYS A 146 3.12 5.43 7.02
C CYS A 146 4.16 5.77 8.08
N LEU A 147 3.70 6.19 9.25
CA LEU A 147 4.54 6.41 10.43
C LEU A 147 4.52 5.14 11.29
N CYS A 148 5.69 4.54 11.51
CA CYS A 148 5.80 3.36 12.37
C CYS A 148 5.45 3.70 13.83
N ASP A 149 4.78 2.77 14.51
CA ASP A 149 4.54 2.86 15.94
C ASP A 149 5.86 2.77 16.74
N PRO A 150 5.91 3.25 18.00
CA PRO A 150 7.12 3.16 18.83
C PRO A 150 7.66 1.74 18.92
N GLY A 151 8.98 1.57 18.72
CA GLY A 151 9.64 0.26 18.71
C GLY A 151 9.60 -0.48 17.37
N TYR A 152 9.04 0.14 16.33
CA TYR A 152 9.06 -0.37 14.96
C TYR A 152 9.81 0.57 14.04
N MET A 153 10.41 0.04 12.98
CA MET A 153 11.12 0.79 11.97
C MET A 153 10.88 0.24 10.57
N THR A 154 11.04 1.09 9.56
CA THR A 154 11.06 0.69 8.15
C THR A 154 12.50 0.59 7.66
N LEU A 155 12.77 -0.41 6.82
CA LEU A 155 14.01 -0.53 6.06
C LEU A 155 13.68 -0.46 4.57
N ASP A 156 14.29 0.48 3.85
CA ASP A 156 14.22 0.61 2.40
C ASP A 156 12.78 0.61 1.83
N GLY A 157 11.85 1.26 2.52
CA GLY A 157 10.45 1.34 2.10
C GLY A 157 9.65 0.05 2.33
N SER A 158 10.20 -0.92 3.06
CA SER A 158 9.47 -2.09 3.57
C SER A 158 8.42 -1.67 4.61
N PRO A 159 7.37 -2.47 4.83
CA PRO A 159 6.43 -2.23 5.92
C PRO A 159 7.16 -2.17 7.28
N CYS A 160 6.56 -1.48 8.26
CA CYS A 160 7.17 -1.31 9.58
C CYS A 160 7.35 -2.67 10.26
N GLN A 161 8.57 -2.95 10.70
CA GLN A 161 8.97 -4.19 11.36
C GLN A 161 9.48 -3.89 12.77
N SER A 162 9.35 -4.87 13.67
CA SER A 162 9.83 -4.73 15.04
C SER A 162 11.33 -4.49 15.04
N LEU A 163 11.76 -3.46 15.78
CA LEU A 163 13.18 -3.16 15.95
C LEU A 163 13.93 -4.37 16.54
N CYS A 164 13.27 -5.13 17.42
CA CYS A 164 13.86 -6.35 18.00
C CYS A 164 14.18 -7.45 16.98
N VAL A 165 13.48 -7.48 15.84
CA VAL A 165 13.71 -8.45 14.76
C VAL A 165 14.76 -7.92 13.79
N VAL A 166 14.67 -6.63 13.46
CA VAL A 166 15.53 -5.98 12.47
C VAL A 166 16.93 -5.73 13.01
N GLN A 167 17.03 -5.25 14.25
CA GLN A 167 18.29 -4.89 14.89
C GLN A 167 18.60 -5.90 16.00
N THR A 168 19.21 -7.02 15.59
CA THR A 168 19.51 -8.15 16.49
C THR A 168 20.47 -7.79 17.64
N ASP A 169 21.23 -6.71 17.50
CA ASP A 169 22.20 -6.20 18.47
C ASP A 169 21.68 -5.00 19.29
N PHE A 170 20.37 -4.71 19.22
CA PHE A 170 19.76 -3.61 19.96
C PHE A 170 20.00 -3.69 21.48
N CYS A 171 19.93 -4.90 22.03
CA CYS A 171 20.26 -5.16 23.43
C CYS A 171 21.66 -5.75 23.57
N LEU A 172 22.54 -5.03 24.27
CA LEU A 172 23.89 -5.48 24.58
C LEU A 172 23.89 -6.47 25.77
N ASN A 173 25.00 -7.19 25.95
CA ASN A 173 25.24 -8.11 27.08
C ASN A 173 24.21 -9.26 27.21
N GLY A 174 23.59 -9.68 26.10
CA GLY A 174 22.64 -10.79 26.11
C GLY A 174 21.27 -10.46 26.72
N GLY A 175 20.94 -9.17 26.83
CA GLY A 175 19.60 -8.71 27.14
C GLY A 175 18.58 -9.17 26.09
N GLU A 176 17.35 -9.40 26.51
CA GLU A 176 16.25 -9.79 25.64
C GLU A 176 15.48 -8.55 25.19
N CYS A 177 15.30 -8.37 23.88
CA CYS A 177 14.53 -7.26 23.34
C CYS A 177 13.04 -7.58 23.38
N GLU A 178 12.24 -6.67 23.92
CA GLU A 178 10.78 -6.76 23.92
C GLU A 178 10.14 -5.43 23.51
N ILE A 179 8.94 -5.49 22.93
CA ILE A 179 8.15 -4.30 22.61
C ILE A 179 7.20 -4.00 23.76
N VAL A 180 7.43 -2.87 24.43
CA VAL A 180 6.57 -2.39 25.52
C VAL A 180 5.46 -1.53 24.92
N PRO A 181 4.18 -1.87 25.11
CA PRO A 181 3.06 -1.11 24.58
C PRO A 181 3.13 0.38 24.97
N GLY A 182 3.04 1.25 23.96
CA GLY A 182 3.12 2.71 24.13
C GLY A 182 4.51 3.28 24.43
N HIS A 183 5.52 2.45 24.69
CA HIS A 183 6.87 2.89 25.07
C HIS A 183 7.96 2.45 24.07
N GLY A 184 7.67 1.45 23.23
CA GLY A 184 8.55 0.99 22.17
C GLY A 184 9.49 -0.15 22.59
N ALA A 185 10.59 -0.32 21.87
CA ALA A 185 11.54 -1.41 22.13
C ALA A 185 12.33 -1.14 23.42
N ALA A 186 12.41 -2.15 24.29
CA ALA A 186 13.14 -2.11 25.55
C ALA A 186 13.99 -3.37 25.71
N CYS A 187 15.03 -3.27 26.55
CA CYS A 187 15.89 -4.39 26.89
C CYS A 187 15.56 -4.89 28.31
N ARG A 188 15.20 -6.16 28.39
CA ARG A 188 15.01 -6.88 29.65
C ARG A 188 16.27 -7.68 29.96
N GLU A 189 16.77 -7.57 31.19
CA GLU A 189 17.84 -8.45 31.65
C GLU A 189 17.32 -9.89 31.71
N ARG A 190 18.09 -10.85 31.20
CA ARG A 190 17.78 -12.26 31.46
C ARG A 190 18.00 -12.51 32.94
N GLU A 191 16.93 -12.84 33.67
CA GLU A 191 17.07 -13.38 35.02
C GLU A 191 18.00 -14.60 34.93
N GLN A 192 19.17 -14.52 35.57
CA GLN A 192 19.96 -15.70 35.85
C GLN A 192 19.12 -16.57 36.78
N THR A 193 18.43 -17.57 36.21
CA THR A 193 17.83 -18.66 36.98
C THR A 193 18.91 -19.20 37.91
N THR A 194 18.88 -18.76 39.17
CA THR A 194 19.73 -19.30 40.21
C THR A 194 19.24 -20.72 40.42
N ILE A 195 20.00 -21.71 39.95
CA ILE A 195 19.72 -23.12 40.22
C ILE A 195 19.78 -23.27 41.74
N PRO A 196 18.67 -23.56 42.45
CA PRO A 196 18.73 -23.78 43.88
C PRO A 196 19.24 -25.20 44.09
N GLY A 197 20.55 -25.36 44.34
CA GLY A 197 21.09 -26.68 44.65
C GLY A 197 22.58 -26.89 44.40
N LEU A 198 23.44 -26.01 44.90
CA LEU A 198 24.82 -26.40 45.22
C LEU A 198 25.23 -25.75 46.54
N THR A 199 24.86 -26.40 47.64
CA THR A 199 25.56 -26.26 48.92
C THR A 199 26.54 -27.43 49.01
N SER A 200 27.84 -27.11 49.01
CA SER A 200 28.91 -28.04 49.44
C SER A 200 28.73 -28.47 50.89
#